data_AF-A0A428VXL3-F1
#
_entry.id   AF-A0A428VXL3-F1
#
_cell.length_a   1.000
_cell.length_b   1.000
_cell.length_c   1.000
_cell.angle_alpha   90.00
_cell.angle_beta   90.00
_cell.angle_gamma   90.00
#
_symmetry.space_group_name_H-M   'P 1'
#
loop_
_entity.id
_entity.type
_entity.pdbx_description
1 polymer ?
#
loop_
_entity_poly.entity_id
_entity_poly.type
_entity_poly.pdbx_seq_one_letter_code
_entity_poly.pdbx_strand_id
1 'polypeptide(L)'
;QIHNGLAVQMIDEVRHSTIQMNLKRLYMNHYIDPAGFDITEKAFANSYCGTIGRQFGEGFITGDAITAANVYLTLVAETAFTNTLFVAMPSEAAANGDYLLPTVFHSVQSDESRHISNGYSILLMALADEDNRQLLERDLRYAWWNNHCVVDAAIGTFIEYGTKDRRKDRDSYAEMWRRWIYDDYYRSYLIPLEKYGLVIPHDLVEKAWDRIYNQHYVHRVAQFFATGWPVN
;
A
#
# COMPACT_ATOMS: atom_id res chain seq x y z
N GLN A 1 -25.58 -9.04 1.15
CA GLN A 1 -24.29 -9.75 1.15
C GLN A 1 -23.12 -8.78 1.21
N ILE A 2 -23.02 -7.78 0.31
CA ILE A 2 -21.96 -6.74 0.35
C ILE A 2 -21.80 -6.07 1.72
N HIS A 3 -22.89 -5.63 2.37
CA HIS A 3 -22.81 -5.02 3.70
C HIS A 3 -22.19 -5.92 4.77
N ASN A 4 -22.39 -7.24 4.70
CA ASN A 4 -21.77 -8.17 5.65
C ASN A 4 -20.27 -8.28 5.39
N GLY A 5 -19.84 -8.31 4.12
CA GLY A 5 -18.42 -8.30 3.75
C GLY A 5 -17.72 -7.03 4.23
N LEU A 6 -18.34 -5.87 4.04
CA LEU A 6 -17.83 -4.59 4.54
C LEU A 6 -17.81 -4.52 6.07
N ALA A 7 -18.81 -5.09 6.76
CA ALA A 7 -18.81 -5.17 8.22
C ALA A 7 -17.66 -6.02 8.76
N VAL A 8 -17.31 -7.11 8.07
CA VAL A 8 -16.13 -7.93 8.41
C VAL A 8 -14.86 -7.15 8.17
N GLN A 9 -14.71 -6.47 7.02
CA GLN A 9 -13.56 -5.61 6.75
C GLN A 9 -13.38 -4.52 7.82
N MET A 10 -14.47 -3.89 8.28
CA MET A 10 -14.39 -2.93 9.39
C MET A 10 -13.84 -3.55 10.68
N ILE A 11 -14.23 -4.79 11.01
CA ILE A 11 -13.68 -5.51 12.17
C ILE A 11 -12.20 -5.85 11.95
N ASP A 12 -11.84 -6.27 10.74
CA ASP A 12 -10.47 -6.57 10.35
C ASP A 12 -9.57 -5.31 10.49
N GLU A 13 -10.02 -4.13 10.07
CA GLU A 13 -9.25 -2.89 10.21
C GLU A 13 -9.08 -2.43 11.67
N VAL A 14 -10.09 -2.64 12.52
CA VAL A 14 -9.96 -2.42 13.97
C VAL A 14 -8.93 -3.38 14.56
N ARG A 15 -8.95 -4.64 14.13
CA ARG A 15 -7.95 -5.64 14.52
C ARG A 15 -6.55 -5.21 14.07
N HIS A 16 -6.36 -4.87 12.79
CA HIS A 16 -5.07 -4.49 12.21
C HIS A 16 -4.45 -3.31 12.95
N SER A 17 -5.23 -2.25 13.13
CA SER A 17 -4.82 -1.07 13.91
C SER A 17 -4.37 -1.46 15.33
N THR A 18 -5.16 -2.29 16.00
CA THR A 18 -4.88 -2.70 17.40
C THR A 18 -3.62 -3.56 17.51
N ILE A 19 -3.42 -4.53 16.63
CA ILE A 19 -2.25 -5.43 16.71
C ILE A 19 -0.96 -4.71 16.29
N GLN A 20 -1.04 -3.79 15.33
CA GLN A 20 0.11 -2.96 14.94
C GLN A 20 0.49 -1.97 16.04
N MET A 21 -0.46 -1.37 16.76
CA MET A 21 -0.14 -0.58 17.96
C MET A 21 0.51 -1.42 19.06
N ASN A 22 0.06 -2.65 19.26
CA ASN A 22 0.69 -3.56 20.22
C ASN A 22 2.12 -3.94 19.81
N LEU A 23 2.37 -4.14 18.51
CA LEU A 23 3.72 -4.36 17.98
C LEU A 23 4.63 -3.17 18.29
N LYS A 24 4.18 -1.94 18.04
CA LYS A 24 4.92 -0.72 18.39
C LYS A 24 5.25 -0.68 19.89
N ARG A 25 4.28 -1.00 20.76
CA ARG A 25 4.49 -1.09 22.20
C ARG A 25 5.56 -2.14 22.57
N LEU A 26 5.63 -3.26 21.86
CA LEU A 26 6.71 -4.24 22.06
C LEU A 26 8.06 -3.65 21.67
N TYR A 27 8.16 -2.94 20.55
CA TYR A 27 9.41 -2.25 20.19
C TYR A 27 9.80 -1.19 21.21
N MET A 28 8.87 -0.38 21.72
CA MET A 28 9.16 0.60 22.78
C MET A 28 9.78 -0.04 24.03
N ASN A 29 9.38 -1.26 24.37
CA ASN A 29 9.84 -1.93 25.59
C ASN A 29 11.14 -2.72 25.41
N HIS A 30 11.48 -3.10 24.18
CA HIS A 30 12.50 -4.11 23.92
C HIS A 30 13.53 -3.73 22.84
N TYR A 31 13.27 -2.72 22.02
CA TYR A 31 14.22 -2.25 21.02
C TYR A 31 15.26 -1.32 21.66
N ILE A 32 16.46 -1.29 21.08
CA ILE A 32 17.60 -0.54 21.63
C ILE A 32 17.36 0.98 21.67
N ASP A 33 16.57 1.49 20.72
CA ASP A 33 16.21 2.91 20.63
C ASP A 33 14.68 3.07 20.57
N PRO A 34 14.01 3.25 21.72
CA PRO A 34 12.55 3.31 21.77
C PRO A 34 11.98 4.64 21.26
N ALA A 35 12.82 5.66 21.05
CA ALA A 35 12.37 6.98 20.60
C ALA A 35 11.74 6.87 19.19
N GLY A 36 10.62 7.56 18.99
CA GLY A 36 9.89 7.54 17.73
C GLY A 36 8.68 6.58 17.77
N PHE A 37 8.80 5.43 18.41
CA PHE A 37 7.68 4.51 18.60
C PHE A 37 6.62 5.07 19.56
N ASP A 38 7.01 5.96 20.46
CA ASP A 38 6.16 6.63 21.45
C ASP A 38 5.34 7.80 20.88
N ILE A 39 5.74 8.33 19.73
CA ILE A 39 5.11 9.51 19.13
C ILE A 39 4.35 9.22 17.84
N THR A 40 4.19 7.97 17.39
CA THR A 40 3.74 7.68 16.01
C THR A 40 2.45 8.38 15.61
N GLU A 41 1.44 8.42 16.49
CA GLU A 41 0.15 9.08 16.21
C GLU A 41 0.28 10.59 16.14
N LYS A 42 1.14 11.17 16.99
CA LYS A 42 1.45 12.60 16.95
C LYS A 42 2.27 12.93 15.70
N ALA A 43 3.26 12.12 15.36
CA ALA A 43 4.10 12.29 14.18
C ALA A 43 3.30 12.18 12.89
N PHE A 44 2.31 11.28 12.82
CA PHE A 44 1.45 11.12 11.65
C PHE A 44 0.78 12.43 11.20
N ALA A 45 0.41 13.30 12.15
CA ALA A 45 -0.19 14.60 11.83
C ALA A 45 0.80 15.78 11.79
N ASN A 46 2.01 15.63 12.36
CA ASN A 46 2.86 16.78 12.66
C ASN A 46 4.30 16.67 12.11
N SER A 47 4.73 15.51 11.61
CA SER A 47 6.04 15.37 11.00
C SER A 47 5.95 15.42 9.48
N TYR A 48 7.07 15.78 8.86
CA TYR A 48 7.14 15.95 7.42
C TYR A 48 6.84 14.63 6.67
N CYS A 49 7.42 13.50 7.07
CA CYS A 49 7.05 12.20 6.50
C CYS A 49 5.63 11.77 6.91
N GLY A 50 5.22 12.08 8.14
CA GLY A 50 3.89 11.74 8.65
C GLY A 50 2.77 12.34 7.80
N THR A 51 2.89 13.61 7.41
CA THR A 51 1.87 14.29 6.60
C THR A 51 1.71 13.70 5.19
N ILE A 52 2.79 13.15 4.60
CA ILE A 52 2.72 12.39 3.33
C ILE A 52 1.91 11.11 3.53
N GLY A 53 2.19 10.35 4.60
CA GLY A 53 1.42 9.15 4.95
C GLY A 53 -0.05 9.46 5.29
N ARG A 54 -0.30 10.62 5.91
CA ARG A 54 -1.66 11.10 6.20
C ARG A 54 -2.44 11.39 4.93
N GLN A 55 -1.84 12.05 3.93
CA GLN A 55 -2.50 12.28 2.64
C GLN A 55 -2.96 10.97 1.99
N PHE A 56 -2.14 9.92 2.09
CA PHE A 56 -2.51 8.59 1.62
C PHE A 56 -3.71 8.01 2.38
N GLY A 57 -3.68 8.06 3.72
CA GLY A 57 -4.79 7.56 4.55
C GLY A 57 -6.09 8.37 4.42
N GLU A 58 -6.01 9.69 4.24
CA GLU A 58 -7.19 10.54 4.01
C GLU A 58 -7.92 10.19 2.71
N GLY A 59 -7.20 9.67 1.70
CA GLY A 59 -7.78 9.18 0.45
C GLY A 59 -8.76 8.01 0.64
N PHE A 60 -8.65 7.26 1.74
CA PHE A 60 -9.55 6.13 2.04
C PHE A 60 -10.95 6.57 2.48
N ILE A 61 -11.08 7.79 2.99
CA ILE A 61 -12.32 8.28 3.64
C ILE A 61 -12.82 9.61 3.07
N THR A 62 -12.10 10.19 2.11
CA THR A 62 -12.43 11.51 1.53
C THR A 62 -12.86 11.36 0.07
N GLY A 63 -14.16 11.53 -0.18
CA GLY A 63 -14.79 11.33 -1.48
C GLY A 63 -16.13 10.63 -1.34
N ASP A 64 -16.78 10.28 -2.44
CA ASP A 64 -17.89 9.32 -2.37
C ASP A 64 -17.36 7.92 -2.03
N ALA A 65 -18.26 7.04 -1.56
CA ALA A 65 -17.89 5.73 -1.06
C ALA A 65 -17.26 4.81 -2.14
N ILE A 66 -17.62 4.98 -3.42
CA ILE A 66 -17.04 4.19 -4.50
C ILE A 66 -15.63 4.71 -4.78
N THR A 67 -15.43 6.01 -4.92
CA THR A 67 -14.08 6.57 -5.14
C THR A 67 -13.13 6.23 -4.00
N ALA A 68 -13.50 6.54 -2.76
CA ALA A 68 -12.59 6.50 -1.62
C ALA A 68 -12.44 5.08 -1.04
N ALA A 69 -13.54 4.47 -0.59
CA ALA A 69 -13.49 3.21 0.13
C ALA A 69 -13.39 2.00 -0.82
N ASN A 70 -13.84 2.11 -2.07
CA ASN A 70 -13.72 1.02 -3.04
C ASN A 70 -12.52 1.17 -3.97
N VAL A 71 -12.54 2.13 -4.89
CA VAL A 71 -11.53 2.24 -5.96
C VAL A 71 -10.16 2.59 -5.37
N TYR A 72 -10.08 3.61 -4.51
CA TYR A 72 -8.82 4.04 -3.93
C TYR A 72 -8.27 3.04 -2.91
N LEU A 73 -9.07 2.67 -1.89
CA LEU A 73 -8.64 1.72 -0.86
C LEU A 73 -8.60 0.29 -1.39
N THR A 74 -9.75 -0.35 -1.65
CA THR A 74 -9.77 -1.80 -1.89
C THR A 74 -9.17 -2.23 -3.23
N LEU A 75 -9.57 -1.62 -4.35
CA LEU A 75 -9.16 -2.06 -5.68
C LEU A 75 -7.71 -1.72 -6.01
N VAL A 76 -7.18 -0.63 -5.45
CA VAL A 76 -5.82 -0.17 -5.74
C VAL A 76 -4.92 -0.33 -4.52
N ALA A 77 -5.17 0.36 -3.41
CA ALA A 77 -4.27 0.32 -2.25
C ALA A 77 -4.09 -1.11 -1.74
N GLU A 78 -5.18 -1.80 -1.42
CA GLU A 78 -5.14 -3.13 -0.82
C GLU A 78 -4.72 -4.19 -1.81
N THR A 79 -5.38 -4.24 -2.97
CA THR A 79 -5.14 -5.29 -3.96
C THR A 79 -3.75 -5.19 -4.59
N ALA A 80 -3.29 -3.98 -4.96
CA ALA A 80 -1.98 -3.82 -5.61
C ALA A 80 -0.85 -3.73 -4.59
N PHE A 81 -0.99 -2.86 -3.60
CA PHE A 81 0.16 -2.39 -2.82
C PHE A 81 0.25 -2.99 -1.41
N THR A 82 -0.80 -2.93 -0.58
CA THR A 82 -0.66 -3.35 0.82
C THR A 82 -0.59 -4.86 0.98
N ASN A 83 -1.37 -5.63 0.21
CA ASN A 83 -1.30 -7.10 0.26
C ASN A 83 0.12 -7.60 -0.06
N THR A 84 0.79 -6.99 -1.04
CA THR A 84 2.15 -7.37 -1.47
C THR A 84 3.20 -6.84 -0.50
N LEU A 85 2.99 -5.63 0.05
CA LEU A 85 3.76 -5.07 1.17
C LEU A 85 3.74 -5.96 2.42
N PHE A 86 2.60 -6.54 2.76
CA PHE A 86 2.46 -7.44 3.92
C PHE A 86 3.16 -8.79 3.72
N VAL A 87 3.78 -9.01 2.56
CA VAL A 87 4.71 -10.13 2.30
C VAL A 87 6.15 -9.62 2.21
N ALA A 88 6.38 -8.50 1.54
CA ALA A 88 7.70 -7.89 1.35
C ALA A 88 8.35 -7.44 2.67
N MET A 89 7.63 -6.62 3.45
CA MET A 89 8.16 -6.02 4.68
C MET A 89 8.52 -7.07 5.75
N PRO A 90 7.71 -8.11 5.98
CA PRO A 90 8.11 -9.25 6.81
C PRO A 90 9.39 -9.94 6.35
N SER A 91 9.53 -10.15 5.04
CA SER A 91 10.71 -10.81 4.48
C SER A 91 11.96 -9.97 4.72
N GLU A 92 11.86 -8.64 4.54
CA GLU A 92 12.92 -7.71 4.91
C GLU A 92 13.21 -7.69 6.41
N ALA A 93 12.19 -7.65 7.25
CA ALA A 93 12.35 -7.63 8.71
C ALA A 93 13.10 -8.89 9.20
N ALA A 94 12.65 -10.08 8.78
CA ALA A 94 13.26 -11.35 9.15
C ALA A 94 14.72 -11.44 8.70
N ALA A 95 15.01 -10.99 7.47
CA ALA A 95 16.38 -10.97 6.94
C ALA A 95 17.32 -10.02 7.72
N ASN A 96 16.76 -9.05 8.45
CA ASN A 96 17.49 -8.12 9.31
C ASN A 96 17.42 -8.49 10.81
N GLY A 97 16.92 -9.68 11.14
CA GLY A 97 16.86 -10.20 12.50
C GLY A 97 15.65 -9.75 13.32
N ASP A 98 14.66 -9.09 12.70
CA ASP A 98 13.39 -8.77 13.32
C ASP A 98 12.35 -9.86 13.02
N TYR A 99 12.01 -10.63 14.04
CA TYR A 99 11.01 -11.68 13.97
C TYR A 99 9.66 -11.27 14.59
N LEU A 100 9.54 -10.07 15.15
CA LEU A 100 8.27 -9.57 15.69
C LEU A 100 7.37 -9.07 14.55
N LEU A 101 7.91 -8.25 13.64
CA LEU A 101 7.13 -7.72 12.51
C LEU A 101 6.47 -8.85 11.68
N PRO A 102 7.19 -9.92 11.27
CA PRO A 102 6.59 -11.01 10.51
C PRO A 102 5.42 -11.69 11.21
N THR A 103 5.47 -11.86 12.54
CA THR A 103 4.38 -12.52 13.28
C THR A 103 3.07 -11.75 13.23
N VAL A 104 3.15 -10.42 13.19
CA VAL A 104 1.99 -9.53 13.12
C VAL A 104 1.56 -9.32 11.68
N PHE A 105 2.47 -8.97 10.78
CA PHE A 105 2.14 -8.59 9.41
C PHE A 105 1.64 -9.76 8.57
N HIS A 106 2.16 -10.98 8.73
CA HIS A 106 1.58 -12.15 8.07
C HIS A 106 0.18 -12.48 8.59
N SER A 107 -0.11 -12.15 9.85
CA SER A 107 -1.46 -12.32 10.42
C SER A 107 -2.44 -11.25 9.96
N VAL A 108 -1.98 -10.06 9.61
CA VAL A 108 -2.77 -9.03 8.91
C VAL A 108 -3.05 -9.49 7.47
N GLN A 109 -2.00 -9.92 6.76
CA GLN A 109 -2.07 -10.33 5.36
C GLN A 109 -3.15 -11.38 5.08
N SER A 110 -3.37 -12.32 6.02
CA SER A 110 -4.40 -13.36 5.85
C SER A 110 -5.83 -12.81 5.76
N ASP A 111 -6.06 -11.57 6.22
CA ASP A 111 -7.37 -10.92 6.16
C ASP A 111 -7.61 -10.21 4.82
N GLU A 112 -6.54 -9.69 4.19
CA GLU A 112 -6.59 -8.85 2.98
C GLU A 112 -7.35 -9.50 1.82
N SER A 113 -7.30 -10.83 1.71
CA SER A 113 -8.07 -11.55 0.67
C SER A 113 -9.59 -11.29 0.75
N ARG A 114 -10.14 -11.06 1.95
CA ARG A 114 -11.55 -10.69 2.15
C ARG A 114 -11.83 -9.27 1.65
N HIS A 115 -10.88 -8.36 1.84
CA HIS A 115 -11.00 -6.95 1.43
C HIS A 115 -10.95 -6.83 -0.10
N ILE A 116 -10.03 -7.56 -0.74
CA ILE A 116 -9.93 -7.67 -2.20
C ILE A 116 -11.25 -8.18 -2.80
N SER A 117 -11.87 -9.17 -2.16
CA SER A 117 -13.17 -9.72 -2.58
C SER A 117 -14.31 -8.69 -2.47
N ASN A 118 -14.33 -7.88 -1.39
CA ASN A 118 -15.26 -6.76 -1.27
C ASN A 118 -15.06 -5.75 -2.40
N GLY A 119 -13.81 -5.39 -2.66
CA GLY A 119 -13.43 -4.47 -3.72
C GLY A 119 -13.98 -4.88 -5.08
N TYR A 120 -13.70 -6.12 -5.46
CA TYR A 120 -14.16 -6.69 -6.73
C TYR A 120 -15.69 -6.77 -6.82
N SER A 121 -16.37 -7.17 -5.75
CA SER A 121 -17.84 -7.31 -5.73
C SER A 121 -18.56 -5.97 -5.90
N ILE A 122 -18.05 -4.92 -5.25
CA ILE A 122 -18.60 -3.56 -5.37
C ILE A 122 -18.31 -2.97 -6.75
N LEU A 123 -17.14 -3.24 -7.33
CA LEU A 123 -16.84 -2.83 -8.70
C LEU A 123 -17.85 -3.41 -9.70
N LEU A 124 -18.11 -4.72 -9.62
CA LEU A 124 -19.09 -5.36 -10.48
C LEU A 124 -20.51 -4.83 -10.28
N MET A 125 -20.87 -4.49 -9.04
CA MET A 125 -22.14 -3.84 -8.73
C MET A 125 -22.21 -2.46 -9.40
N ALA A 126 -21.15 -1.66 -9.32
CA ALA A 126 -21.11 -0.33 -9.93
C ALA A 126 -21.15 -0.40 -11.47
N LEU A 127 -20.50 -1.40 -12.07
CA LEU A 127 -20.50 -1.66 -13.52
C LEU A 127 -21.82 -2.19 -14.07
N ALA A 128 -22.79 -2.53 -13.21
CA ALA A 128 -24.14 -2.89 -13.65
C ALA A 128 -24.88 -1.71 -14.29
N ASP A 129 -24.45 -0.48 -13.98
CA ASP A 129 -24.90 0.75 -14.65
C ASP A 129 -23.78 1.27 -15.55
N GLU A 130 -24.04 1.35 -16.86
CA GLU A 130 -23.04 1.74 -17.84
C GLU A 130 -22.58 3.20 -17.70
N ASP A 131 -23.43 4.07 -17.14
CA ASP A 131 -23.12 5.49 -16.94
C ASP A 131 -21.99 5.67 -15.90
N ASN A 132 -21.75 4.67 -15.05
CA ASN A 132 -20.67 4.69 -14.07
C ASN A 132 -19.28 4.46 -14.68
N ARG A 133 -19.17 3.93 -15.92
CA ARG A 133 -17.87 3.54 -16.51
C ARG A 133 -16.88 4.70 -16.54
N GLN A 134 -17.30 5.86 -17.02
CA GLN A 134 -16.43 7.04 -17.12
C GLN A 134 -15.96 7.53 -15.75
N LEU A 135 -16.80 7.41 -14.72
CA LEU A 135 -16.45 7.76 -13.34
C LEU A 135 -15.44 6.77 -12.77
N LEU A 136 -15.69 5.47 -12.93
CA LEU A 136 -14.80 4.41 -12.48
C LEU A 136 -13.42 4.47 -13.15
N GLU A 137 -13.36 4.77 -14.45
CA GLU A 137 -12.11 4.96 -15.19
C GLU A 137 -11.32 6.18 -14.68
N ARG A 138 -12.00 7.29 -14.42
CA ARG A 138 -11.42 8.48 -13.79
C ARG A 138 -10.86 8.12 -12.40
N ASP A 139 -11.65 7.44 -11.59
CA ASP A 139 -11.30 7.12 -10.21
C ASP A 139 -10.15 6.12 -10.15
N LEU A 140 -10.10 5.16 -11.07
CA LEU A 140 -9.01 4.20 -11.18
C LEU A 140 -7.69 4.90 -11.56
N ARG A 141 -7.74 5.86 -12.50
CA ARG A 141 -6.57 6.68 -12.86
C ARG A 141 -6.07 7.50 -11.66
N TYR A 142 -6.99 8.13 -10.94
CA TYR A 142 -6.69 8.89 -9.72
C TYR A 142 -6.09 8.00 -8.63
N ALA A 143 -6.76 6.89 -8.31
CA ALA A 143 -6.34 5.95 -7.28
C ALA A 143 -4.97 5.36 -7.59
N TRP A 144 -4.76 4.85 -8.81
CA TRP A 144 -3.50 4.28 -9.24
C TRP A 144 -2.33 5.25 -9.03
N TRP A 145 -2.46 6.47 -9.54
CA TRP A 145 -1.36 7.42 -9.52
C TRP A 145 -0.99 7.86 -8.09
N ASN A 146 -1.99 8.13 -7.24
CA ASN A 146 -1.74 8.53 -5.85
C ASN A 146 -1.11 7.39 -5.04
N ASN A 147 -1.63 6.17 -5.17
CA ASN A 147 -1.10 5.00 -4.48
C ASN A 147 0.35 4.72 -4.91
N HIS A 148 0.64 4.70 -6.22
CA HIS A 148 2.00 4.58 -6.74
C HIS A 148 2.93 5.65 -6.17
N CYS A 149 2.50 6.92 -6.16
CA CYS A 149 3.34 8.00 -5.68
C CYS A 149 3.74 7.82 -4.21
N VAL A 150 2.82 7.42 -3.34
CA VAL A 150 3.11 7.36 -1.90
C VAL A 150 3.71 6.02 -1.48
N VAL A 151 3.12 4.91 -1.92
CA VAL A 151 3.56 3.58 -1.46
C VAL A 151 4.93 3.24 -2.03
N ASP A 152 5.16 3.45 -3.32
CA ASP A 152 6.46 3.11 -3.92
C ASP A 152 7.58 4.00 -3.37
N ALA A 153 7.26 5.26 -3.06
CA ALA A 153 8.17 6.17 -2.37
C ALA A 153 8.59 5.63 -0.99
N ALA A 154 7.63 5.29 -0.14
CA ALA A 154 7.91 4.85 1.22
C ALA A 154 8.59 3.47 1.24
N ILE A 155 8.00 2.50 0.54
CA ILE A 155 8.35 1.08 0.66
C ILE A 155 9.62 0.77 -0.12
N GLY A 156 9.76 1.34 -1.32
CA GLY A 156 11.02 1.27 -2.04
C GLY A 156 12.16 1.85 -1.21
N THR A 157 11.94 2.96 -0.50
CA THR A 157 12.97 3.53 0.37
C THR A 157 13.30 2.62 1.55
N PHE A 158 12.31 2.04 2.22
CA PHE A 158 12.55 1.12 3.34
C PHE A 158 13.31 -0.14 2.91
N ILE A 159 12.94 -0.75 1.78
CA ILE A 159 13.59 -1.95 1.27
C ILE A 159 15.04 -1.66 0.86
N GLU A 160 15.27 -0.61 0.07
CA GLU A 160 16.59 -0.32 -0.52
C GLU A 160 17.56 0.36 0.48
N TYR A 161 17.05 1.18 1.39
CA TYR A 161 17.86 2.04 2.26
C TYR A 161 17.64 1.83 3.76
N GLY A 162 16.52 1.24 4.17
CA GLY A 162 16.18 1.00 5.59
C GLY A 162 16.73 -0.31 6.15
N THR A 163 17.19 -1.23 5.30
CA THR A 163 17.69 -2.55 5.69
C THR A 163 19.23 -2.56 5.77
N LYS A 164 19.83 -3.54 6.45
CA LYS A 164 21.29 -3.80 6.49
C LYS A 164 21.71 -5.01 5.65
N ASP A 165 20.83 -6.00 5.50
CA ASP A 165 21.08 -7.12 4.61
C ASP A 165 21.17 -6.65 3.14
N ARG A 166 22.30 -6.97 2.49
CA ARG A 166 22.65 -6.52 1.13
C ARG A 166 23.13 -7.68 0.26
N ARG A 167 22.73 -8.91 0.58
CA ARG A 167 23.06 -10.07 -0.25
C ARG A 167 22.55 -9.87 -1.67
N LYS A 168 23.37 -10.23 -2.67
CA LYS A 168 23.13 -9.96 -4.10
C LYS A 168 22.07 -10.86 -4.74
N ASP A 169 21.68 -11.93 -4.07
CA ASP A 169 20.65 -12.87 -4.49
C ASP A 169 19.24 -12.43 -4.07
N ARG A 170 19.11 -11.24 -3.44
CA ARG A 170 17.82 -10.66 -3.06
C ARG A 170 17.29 -9.76 -4.16
N ASP A 171 15.97 -9.81 -4.33
CA ASP A 171 15.25 -8.93 -5.24
C ASP A 171 15.44 -7.46 -4.79
N SER A 172 15.77 -6.60 -5.74
CA SER A 172 15.57 -5.15 -5.60
C SER A 172 14.08 -4.82 -5.53
N TYR A 173 13.75 -3.63 -5.03
CA TYR A 173 12.39 -3.14 -5.03
C TYR A 173 11.81 -3.08 -6.46
N ALA A 174 12.61 -2.75 -7.47
CA ALA A 174 12.18 -2.74 -8.86
C ALA A 174 11.78 -4.15 -9.35
N GLU A 175 12.54 -5.19 -8.98
CA GLU A 175 12.21 -6.58 -9.31
C GLU A 175 10.96 -7.06 -8.57
N MET A 176 10.82 -6.71 -7.28
CA MET A 176 9.61 -6.93 -6.51
C MET A 176 8.38 -6.28 -7.14
N TRP A 177 8.51 -5.01 -7.57
CA TRP A 177 7.44 -4.26 -8.23
C TRP A 177 7.03 -4.92 -9.55
N ARG A 178 7.99 -5.39 -10.36
CA ARG A 178 7.67 -6.14 -11.59
C ARG A 178 6.85 -7.39 -11.31
N ARG A 179 7.24 -8.18 -10.32
CA ARG A 179 6.50 -9.40 -9.98
C ARG A 179 5.10 -9.08 -9.46
N TRP A 180 5.02 -8.30 -8.40
CA TRP A 180 3.78 -8.16 -7.64
C TRP A 180 2.83 -7.11 -8.23
N ILE A 181 3.36 -5.97 -8.67
CA ILE A 181 2.53 -4.90 -9.19
C ILE A 181 2.26 -5.11 -10.68
N TYR A 182 3.29 -5.41 -11.46
CA TYR A 182 3.10 -5.55 -12.90
C TYR A 182 2.47 -6.91 -13.28
N ASP A 183 3.03 -8.04 -12.84
CA ASP A 183 2.53 -9.34 -13.26
C ASP A 183 1.28 -9.80 -12.46
N ASP A 184 1.29 -9.70 -11.13
CA ASP A 184 0.16 -10.17 -10.32
C ASP A 184 -1.03 -9.20 -10.32
N TYR A 185 -0.82 -7.91 -10.03
CA TYR A 185 -1.91 -6.94 -10.03
C TYR A 185 -2.31 -6.49 -11.44
N TYR A 186 -1.42 -5.82 -12.17
CA TYR A 186 -1.80 -5.20 -13.44
C TYR A 186 -2.24 -6.23 -14.48
N ARG A 187 -1.40 -7.23 -14.77
CA ARG A 187 -1.73 -8.22 -15.83
C ARG A 187 -2.80 -9.20 -15.43
N SER A 188 -2.81 -9.67 -14.18
CA SER A 188 -3.69 -10.78 -13.77
C SER A 188 -4.98 -10.32 -13.10
N TYR A 189 -5.02 -9.10 -12.54
CA TYR A 189 -6.23 -8.54 -11.93
C TYR A 189 -6.84 -7.39 -12.75
N LEU A 190 -6.03 -6.40 -13.16
CA LEU A 190 -6.55 -5.16 -13.74
C LEU A 190 -6.94 -5.31 -15.22
N ILE A 191 -6.07 -5.83 -16.09
CA ILE A 191 -6.36 -6.06 -17.51
C ILE A 191 -7.63 -6.90 -17.72
N PRO A 192 -7.87 -8.00 -16.98
CA PRO A 192 -9.12 -8.75 -17.13
C PRO A 192 -10.41 -7.97 -16.88
N LEU A 193 -10.35 -6.79 -16.25
CA LEU A 193 -11.53 -5.93 -16.07
C LEU A 193 -11.99 -5.26 -17.38
N GLU A 194 -11.13 -5.20 -18.41
CA GLU A 194 -11.51 -4.68 -19.74
C GLU A 194 -12.68 -5.46 -20.35
N LYS A 195 -12.84 -6.75 -19.99
CA LYS A 195 -13.99 -7.56 -20.43
C LYS A 195 -15.34 -7.03 -19.93
N TYR A 196 -15.33 -6.16 -18.91
CA TYR A 196 -16.52 -5.49 -18.39
C TYR A 196 -16.71 -4.08 -18.98
N GLY A 197 -15.92 -3.71 -19.99
CA GLY A 197 -16.03 -2.44 -20.71
C GLY A 197 -15.28 -1.26 -20.07
N LEU A 198 -14.40 -1.52 -19.10
CA LEU A 198 -13.51 -0.50 -18.53
C LEU A 198 -12.28 -0.30 -19.43
N VAL A 199 -11.84 0.94 -19.58
CA VAL A 199 -10.54 1.27 -20.15
C VAL A 199 -9.48 1.33 -19.04
N ILE A 200 -8.57 0.36 -19.04
CA ILE A 200 -7.50 0.27 -18.04
C ILE A 200 -6.40 1.32 -18.32
N PRO A 201 -5.87 2.01 -17.30
CA PRO A 201 -4.85 3.04 -17.49
C PRO A 201 -3.45 2.48 -17.71
N HIS A 202 -3.28 1.70 -18.77
CA HIS A 202 -1.99 1.08 -19.15
C HIS A 202 -0.85 2.11 -19.20
N ASP A 203 -1.14 3.30 -19.75
CA ASP A 203 -0.18 4.40 -19.87
C ASP A 203 0.38 4.84 -18.50
N LEU A 204 -0.46 4.85 -17.45
CA LEU A 204 -0.02 5.22 -16.10
C LEU A 204 0.74 4.09 -15.41
N VAL A 205 0.46 2.82 -15.72
CA VAL A 205 1.22 1.68 -15.20
C VAL A 205 2.63 1.67 -15.79
N GLU A 206 2.75 1.85 -17.11
CA GLU A 206 4.06 1.96 -17.77
C GLU A 206 4.84 3.19 -17.27
N LYS A 207 4.15 4.32 -17.07
CA LYS A 207 4.78 5.52 -16.52
C LYS A 207 5.25 5.34 -15.08
N ALA A 208 4.50 4.59 -14.25
CA ALA A 208 4.91 4.23 -12.90
C ALA A 208 6.21 3.41 -12.92
N TRP A 209 6.29 2.41 -13.80
CA TRP A 209 7.50 1.63 -14.01
C TRP A 209 8.69 2.48 -14.48
N ASP A 210 8.48 3.34 -15.49
CA ASP A 210 9.50 4.25 -16.00
C ASP A 210 10.04 5.17 -14.90
N ARG A 211 9.15 5.68 -14.03
CA ARG A 211 9.55 6.47 -12.85
C ARG A 211 10.47 5.67 -11.92
N ILE A 212 10.11 4.44 -11.58
CA ILE A 212 10.89 3.60 -10.68
C ILE A 212 12.26 3.30 -11.29
N TYR A 213 12.28 2.78 -12.50
CA TYR A 213 13.48 2.21 -13.10
C TYR A 213 14.36 3.28 -13.77
N ASN A 214 13.83 4.01 -14.75
CA ASN A 214 14.61 4.94 -15.58
C ASN A 214 14.80 6.30 -14.90
N GLN A 215 13.82 6.77 -14.13
CA GLN A 215 13.91 8.07 -13.45
C GLN A 215 14.47 7.98 -12.03
N HIS A 216 14.78 6.77 -11.56
CA HIS A 216 15.34 6.51 -10.22
C HIS A 216 14.46 7.06 -9.09
N TYR A 217 13.14 6.93 -9.22
CA TYR A 217 12.18 7.56 -8.32
C TYR A 217 12.44 7.26 -6.84
N VAL A 218 12.59 5.98 -6.49
CA VAL A 218 12.87 5.53 -5.12
C VAL A 218 14.17 6.13 -4.58
N HIS A 219 15.23 6.16 -5.38
CA HIS A 219 16.52 6.71 -4.96
C HIS A 219 16.47 8.22 -4.72
N ARG A 220 15.72 8.96 -5.54
CA ARG A 220 15.50 10.41 -5.35
C ARG A 220 14.64 10.69 -4.12
N VAL A 221 13.63 9.87 -3.87
CA VAL A 221 12.81 9.96 -2.65
C VAL A 221 13.64 9.65 -1.42
N ALA A 222 14.52 8.64 -1.46
CA ALA A 222 15.43 8.35 -0.36
C ALA A 222 16.33 9.56 -0.03
N GLN A 223 16.85 10.25 -1.04
CA GLN A 223 17.61 11.50 -0.86
C GLN A 223 16.76 12.61 -0.23
N PHE A 224 15.49 12.75 -0.66
CA PHE A 224 14.55 13.71 -0.10
C PHE A 224 14.28 13.43 1.39
N PHE A 225 13.95 12.19 1.76
CA PHE A 225 13.75 11.79 3.16
C PHE A 225 15.03 11.93 3.99
N ALA A 226 16.19 11.57 3.45
CA ALA A 226 17.47 11.75 4.11
C ALA A 226 17.82 13.24 4.32
N THR A 227 17.38 14.14 3.44
CA THR A 227 17.59 15.58 3.61
C THR A 227 16.68 16.16 4.70
N GLY A 228 15.45 15.65 4.79
CA GLY A 228 14.45 16.05 5.78
C GLY A 228 14.61 15.40 7.17
N TRP A 229 15.65 14.61 7.41
CA TRP A 229 15.80 13.84 8.64
C TRP A 229 15.68 14.64 9.97
N PRO A 230 16.16 15.91 10.09
CA PRO A 230 16.08 16.64 11.36
C PRO A 230 14.68 17.16 11.69
N VAL A 231 13.75 17.09 10.73
CA VAL A 231 12.37 17.61 10.86
C VAL A 231 11.32 16.50 10.82
N ASN A 232 11.76 15.24 10.97
CA ASN A 232 10.89 14.09 11.15
C ASN A 232 10.49 13.86 12.62
#